data_AF-A0A2D7ICD6-F1
#
_entry.id   AF-A0A2D7ICD6-F1
#
_cell.length_a   1.000
_cell.length_b   1.000
_cell.length_c   1.000
_cell.angle_alpha   90.00
_cell.angle_beta   90.00
_cell.angle_gamma   90.00
#
_symmetry.space_group_name_H-M   'P 1'
#
loop_
_entity.id
_entity.type
_entity.pdbx_description
1 polymer ?
#
loop_
_entity_poly.entity_id
_entity_poly.type
_entity_poly.pdbx_seq_one_letter_code
_entity_poly.pdbx_strand_id
1 'polypeptide(L)' 'MEDIERLKKLAGVNEPKPEEGSMGENLSYTGTEKAQYQRKHNIQPGTQDWFKLWFARPKLTGENPMPKAKTKK' A
#
# COMPACT_ATOMS: atom_id res chain seq x y z
N MET A 1 -22.18 12.55 35.76
CA MET A 1 -21.87 11.64 34.64
C MET A 1 -21.36 12.40 33.41
N GLU A 2 -21.76 13.65 33.21
CA GLU A 2 -21.34 14.52 32.08
C GLU A 2 -19.82 14.81 32.04
N ASP A 3 -19.14 14.87 33.19
CA ASP A 3 -17.69 15.16 33.23
C ASP A 3 -16.84 14.09 32.54
N ILE A 4 -17.23 12.82 32.67
CA ILE A 4 -16.49 11.71 32.08
C ILE A 4 -16.64 11.72 30.56
N GLU A 5 -17.83 12.02 30.04
CA GLU A 5 -18.06 12.13 28.60
C GLU A 5 -17.31 13.33 28.00
N ARG A 6 -17.29 14.46 28.72
CA ARG A 6 -16.53 15.65 28.32
C ARG A 6 -15.02 15.39 28.30
N LEU A 7 -14.50 14.69 29.31
CA LEU A 7 -13.09 14.26 29.36
C LEU A 7 -12.75 13.31 28.21
N LYS A 8 -13.61 12.32 27.91
CA LYS A 8 -13.42 11.40 26.77
C LYS A 8 -13.41 12.12 25.42
N LYS A 9 -14.24 13.15 25.26
CA LYS A 9 -14.27 13.97 24.04
C LYS A 9 -13.03 14.83 23.89
N LEU A 10 -12.59 15.49 24.97
CA LEU A 10 -11.35 16.31 24.97
C LEU A 10 -10.09 15.47 24.76
N ALA A 11 -10.08 14.23 25.25
CA ALA A 11 -8.98 13.29 25.09
C ALA A 11 -8.95 12.58 23.71
N GLY A 12 -9.90 12.88 22.80
CA GLY A 12 -9.98 12.23 21.49
C GLY A 12 -10.31 10.73 21.55
N VAL A 13 -10.81 10.22 22.69
CA VAL A 13 -11.12 8.80 22.89
C VAL A 13 -12.38 8.38 22.14
N ASN A 14 -13.31 9.32 21.93
CA ASN A 14 -14.62 9.06 21.33
C ASN A 14 -14.78 9.69 19.95
N GLU A 15 -13.71 10.21 19.36
CA GLU A 15 -13.73 10.58 17.95
C GLU A 15 -13.69 9.27 17.17
N PRO A 16 -14.72 8.94 16.36
CA PRO A 16 -14.56 7.89 15.37
C PRO A 16 -13.38 8.38 14.52
N LYS A 17 -12.24 7.70 14.67
CA LYS A 17 -11.15 7.89 13.71
C LYS A 17 -11.84 7.78 12.37
N PRO A 18 -11.79 8.81 11.52
CA PRO A 18 -12.19 8.57 10.17
C PRO A 18 -11.36 7.36 9.75
N GLU A 19 -11.98 6.42 9.06
CA GLU A 19 -11.26 5.38 8.34
C GLU A 19 -10.46 6.02 7.18
N GLU A 20 -9.86 7.20 7.42
CA GLU A 20 -8.86 7.94 6.66
C GLU A 20 -7.58 7.13 6.73
N GLY A 21 -7.59 6.07 5.94
CA GLY A 21 -6.60 5.03 6.06
C GLY A 21 -7.17 3.66 5.81
N SER A 22 -8.32 3.52 5.14
CA SER A 22 -8.36 2.52 4.07
C SER A 22 -7.23 2.82 3.08
N MET A 23 -6.00 2.50 3.48
CA MET A 23 -4.97 1.96 2.62
C MET A 23 -5.50 0.58 2.16
N GLY A 24 -6.70 0.58 1.57
CA GLY A 24 -7.54 -0.56 1.23
C GLY A 24 -7.57 -0.80 -0.26
N GLU A 25 -6.56 -0.32 -0.99
CA GLU A 25 -6.09 -1.14 -2.10
C GLU A 25 -5.34 -2.30 -1.44
N ASN A 26 -6.04 -3.40 -1.14
CA ASN A 26 -5.53 -4.69 -0.64
C ASN A 26 -3.97 -4.81 -0.71
N LEU A 27 -3.24 -4.21 0.24
CA LEU A 27 -1.77 -4.24 0.21
C LEU A 27 -1.28 -5.67 0.36
N SER A 28 -2.06 -6.50 1.04
CA SER A 28 -1.79 -7.93 1.14
C SER A 28 -1.74 -8.60 -0.24
N TYR A 29 -2.63 -8.27 -1.17
CA TYR A 29 -2.62 -8.90 -2.50
C TYR A 29 -1.51 -8.34 -3.38
N THR A 30 -1.45 -7.01 -3.51
CA THR A 30 -0.45 -6.34 -4.37
C THR A 30 0.97 -6.48 -3.82
N GLY A 31 1.16 -6.48 -2.50
CA GLY A 31 2.44 -6.74 -1.84
C GLY A 31 2.91 -8.18 -2.02
N THR A 32 1.98 -9.15 -2.01
CA THR A 32 2.29 -10.56 -2.27
C THR A 32 2.75 -10.78 -3.71
N GLU A 33 2.05 -10.20 -4.69
CA GLU A 33 2.44 -10.28 -6.11
C GLU A 33 3.81 -9.61 -6.35
N LYS A 34 4.05 -8.43 -5.76
CA LYS A 34 5.35 -7.75 -5.82
C LYS A 34 6.47 -8.60 -5.21
N ALA A 35 6.25 -9.21 -4.05
CA ALA A 35 7.24 -10.08 -3.42
C ALA A 35 7.54 -11.35 -4.25
N GLN A 36 6.52 -11.94 -4.90
CA GLN A 36 6.72 -13.06 -5.82
C GLN A 36 7.52 -12.62 -7.06
N TYR A 37 7.18 -11.47 -7.65
CA TYR A 37 7.89 -10.91 -8.79
C TYR A 37 9.35 -10.60 -8.45
N GLN A 38 9.60 -10.00 -7.28
CA GLN A 38 10.94 -9.71 -6.78
C GLN A 38 11.80 -10.98 -6.72
N ARG A 39 11.27 -12.07 -6.18
CA ARG A 39 11.97 -13.37 -6.09
C ARG A 39 12.20 -13.98 -7.47
N LYS A 40 11.20 -13.96 -8.35
CA LYS A 40 11.28 -14.55 -9.70
C LYS A 40 12.32 -13.83 -10.58
N HIS A 41 12.43 -12.51 -10.44
CA HIS A 41 13.33 -11.68 -11.23
C HIS A 41 14.66 -11.36 -10.54
N ASN A 42 14.96 -11.98 -9.39
CA ASN A 42 16.18 -11.74 -8.60
C ASN A 42 16.44 -10.24 -8.32
N ILE A 43 15.38 -9.48 -8.09
CA ILE A 43 15.46 -8.03 -7.88
C ILE A 43 15.98 -7.76 -6.47
N GLN A 44 17.19 -7.21 -6.38
CA GLN A 44 17.83 -6.90 -5.11
C GLN A 44 17.24 -5.63 -4.47
N PRO A 45 16.97 -5.63 -3.15
CA PRO A 45 16.53 -4.44 -2.45
C PRO A 45 17.57 -3.31 -2.62
N GLY A 46 17.09 -2.10 -2.91
CA GLY A 46 17.95 -0.93 -3.17
C GLY A 46 18.35 -0.73 -4.63
N THR A 47 18.00 -1.64 -5.54
CA THR A 47 18.16 -1.41 -6.98
C THR A 47 17.04 -0.51 -7.54
N GLN A 48 17.29 0.12 -8.69
CA GLN A 48 16.29 0.95 -9.36
C GLN A 48 15.03 0.14 -9.73
N ASP A 49 15.18 -1.12 -10.14
CA ASP A 49 14.06 -2.02 -10.43
C ASP A 49 13.25 -2.38 -9.18
N TRP A 50 13.92 -2.55 -8.03
CA TRP A 50 13.23 -2.73 -6.75
C TRP A 50 12.39 -1.50 -6.39
N PHE A 51 12.96 -0.30 -6.53
CA PHE A 51 12.24 0.93 -6.25
C PHE A 51 11.03 1.09 -7.17
N LYS A 52 11.19 0.84 -8.47
CA LYS A 52 10.08 0.85 -9.44
C LYS A 52 9.01 -0.18 -9.07
N LEU A 53 9.39 -1.41 -8.73
CA LEU A 53 8.44 -2.47 -8.36
C LEU A 53 7.59 -2.07 -7.14
N TRP A 54 8.22 -1.51 -6.10
CA TRP A 54 7.54 -1.19 -4.85
C TRP A 54 6.82 0.16 -4.86
N PHE A 55 7.42 1.19 -5.46
CA PHE A 55 6.99 2.58 -5.38
C PHE A 55 6.51 3.19 -6.71
N ALA A 56 6.41 2.41 -7.81
CA ALA A 56 5.80 2.94 -9.02
C ALA A 56 4.37 3.41 -8.75
N ARG A 57 4.02 4.53 -9.38
CA ARG A 57 2.68 5.11 -9.35
C ARG A 57 2.06 4.94 -10.75
N PRO A 58 1.57 3.74 -11.12
CA PRO A 58 1.08 3.45 -12.47
C PRO A 58 0.01 4.44 -12.95
N LYS A 59 -0.84 4.93 -12.03
CA LYS A 59 -1.89 5.92 -12.32
C LYS A 59 -1.34 7.32 -12.66
N LEU A 60 -0.08 7.62 -12.35
CA LEU A 60 0.54 8.94 -12.52
C LEU A 60 1.71 8.93 -13.49
N THR A 61 2.53 7.87 -13.50
CA THR A 61 3.68 7.76 -14.40
C THR A 61 3.39 6.89 -15.62
N GLY A 62 2.28 6.15 -15.64
CA GLY A 62 1.99 5.16 -16.70
C GLY A 62 2.93 3.95 -16.69
N GLU A 63 3.84 3.88 -15.73
CA GLU A 63 4.80 2.77 -15.61
C GLU A 63 4.11 1.54 -15.04
N ASN A 64 4.36 0.39 -15.64
CA ASN A 64 3.86 -0.88 -15.13
C ASN A 64 4.93 -1.52 -14.22
N PRO A 65 4.76 -1.56 -12.89
CA PRO A 65 5.73 -2.17 -11.97
C PRO A 65 5.87 -3.68 -12.16
N MET A 66 4.87 -4.34 -12.74
CA MET A 66 4.87 -5.77 -13.02
C MET A 66 4.42 -6.00 -14.48
N PRO A 67 5.31 -5.78 -15.47
CA PRO A 67 4.98 -6.07 -16.86
C PRO A 67 4.63 -7.56 -16.98
N LYS A 68 3.35 -7.87 -17.20
CA LYS A 68 2.91 -9.25 -17.47
C LYS A 68 3.67 -9.71 -18.70
N ALA A 69 4.39 -10.83 -18.59
CA ALA A 69 5.05 -11.46 -19.72
C ALA A 69 4.01 -11.55 -20.84
N LYS A 70 4.28 -10.87 -21.97
CA LYS A 70 3.38 -10.91 -23.12
C LYS A 70 3.20 -12.38 -23.47
N THR A 71 2.01 -12.93 -23.22
CA THR A 71 1.60 -14.21 -23.79
C THR A 71 1.63 -13.96 -25.29
N LYS A 72 2.72 -14.41 -25.94
CA LYS A 72 2.78 -14.52 -27.39
C LYS A 72 1.67 -15.48 -27.76
N LYS A 73 0.58 -14.94 -28.31
CA LYS A 73 -0.43 -15.70 -29.03
C LYS A 73 0.04 -15.82 -30.48
#